data_AF-A0AA97EAH9-F1
#
_entry.id   AF-A0AA97EAH9-F1
#
_cell.length_a   1.000
_cell.length_b   1.000
_cell.length_c   1.000
_cell.angle_alpha   90.00
_cell.angle_beta   90.00
_cell.angle_gamma   90.00
#
_symmetry.space_group_name_H-M   'P 1'
#
loop_
_entity.id
_entity.type
_entity.pdbx_description
1 polymer ?
#
loop_
_entity_poly.entity_id
_entity_poly.type
_entity_poly.pdbx_seq_one_letter_code
_entity_poly.pdbx_strand_id
1 'polypeptide(L)'
;MKPLRFWLPLGAVPIATLVALIAPHLQAAELTIPDLSPVPPIVQRQHYNRDRQVIERTQAMVSDPIARQLAEALELTILNVTWEDTGRFYGSAVGPNISDMTIQVQQQDPDTGRHQLHLMPVIRHPNFADLSADVPLDKFAVLVGNEQGRELRRVPLAEVLGDLRSYLHTPQSWAGRGQFPSGDASRSLLVPQRDSHVLVSAQACFLPIPQAGVATFNPVLFNYQSRPGDPAVLTILATREGTSVTVIDNQRDGFEAGRTWGQRLFFNKNGERASFTGQRLSDFQTEQAETPDRPGEVMAEADTEGLNMVLLIQVPLKQRAPMAQSTFDSGLMSLAAPSTESSRAPSDVEAAVIGHGEVEGPFTEIDNLAIERDPNYPIRVTVQFYKATSNGVVSEADMAEIRQQIDRVYADADYVGSLVVDGPSVRPTEHDGPKDEPSDWWQRFWQHQRDWLDRG
;
A
#
# COMPACT_ATOMS: atom_id res chain seq x y z
N MET A 1 15.37 -53.98 -35.01
CA MET A 1 14.11 -53.21 -35.20
C MET A 1 13.20 -53.49 -34.01
N LYS A 2 12.92 -52.44 -33.19
CA LYS A 2 12.04 -52.37 -31.98
C LYS A 2 12.23 -53.42 -30.86
N PRO A 3 12.17 -52.99 -29.59
CA PRO A 3 10.95 -53.29 -28.81
C PRO A 3 10.47 -52.07 -28.00
N LEU A 4 9.20 -51.67 -28.18
CA LEU A 4 8.10 -51.84 -27.21
C LEU A 4 8.44 -51.39 -25.78
N ARG A 5 8.10 -50.13 -25.46
CA ARG A 5 7.86 -49.66 -24.08
C ARG A 5 6.37 -49.83 -23.78
N PHE A 6 6.07 -50.65 -22.78
CA PHE A 6 4.73 -50.77 -22.21
C PHE A 6 4.47 -49.60 -21.27
N TRP A 7 3.31 -48.99 -21.46
CA TRP A 7 2.67 -48.00 -20.59
C TRP A 7 1.97 -48.73 -19.43
N LEU A 8 2.11 -48.23 -18.21
CA LEU A 8 1.26 -48.58 -17.07
C LEU A 8 0.60 -47.29 -16.55
N PRO A 9 -0.72 -47.26 -16.33
CA PRO A 9 -1.42 -46.07 -15.86
C PRO A 9 -1.31 -45.99 -14.33
N LEU A 10 -0.95 -44.81 -13.81
CA LEU A 10 -1.11 -44.47 -12.40
C LEU A 10 -2.60 -44.22 -12.12
N GLY A 11 -3.21 -45.17 -11.43
CA GLY A 11 -4.55 -45.07 -10.90
C GLY A 11 -4.63 -44.13 -9.70
N ALA A 12 -5.74 -43.39 -9.65
CA ALA A 12 -6.17 -42.63 -8.49
C ALA A 12 -6.50 -43.56 -7.31
N VAL A 13 -6.13 -43.15 -6.09
CA VAL A 13 -6.60 -43.75 -4.82
C VAL A 13 -6.89 -42.61 -3.83
N PRO A 14 -8.02 -42.67 -3.10
CA PRO A 14 -8.67 -41.53 -2.48
C PRO A 14 -8.17 -41.22 -1.07
N ILE A 15 -8.48 -40.00 -0.63
CA ILE A 15 -8.32 -39.47 0.71
C ILE A 15 -9.18 -40.29 1.69
N ALA A 16 -8.53 -40.90 2.67
CA ALA A 16 -9.18 -41.48 3.84
C ALA A 16 -8.54 -40.92 5.12
N THR A 17 -9.45 -40.48 5.99
CA THR A 17 -9.32 -39.84 7.28
C THR A 17 -8.45 -40.61 8.27
N LEU A 18 -7.62 -39.91 9.07
CA LEU A 18 -7.23 -40.41 10.39
C LEU A 18 -7.18 -39.28 11.42
N VAL A 19 -8.13 -39.34 12.34
CA VAL A 19 -8.16 -38.66 13.64
C VAL A 19 -7.11 -39.31 14.54
N ALA A 20 -6.25 -38.51 15.19
CA ALA A 20 -5.44 -38.97 16.31
C ALA A 20 -5.15 -37.84 17.32
N LEU A 21 -5.79 -37.99 18.48
CA LEU A 21 -5.30 -37.71 19.84
C LEU A 21 -4.96 -36.27 20.24
N ILE A 22 -5.93 -35.70 20.96
CA ILE A 22 -5.75 -34.66 21.99
C ILE A 22 -4.88 -35.24 23.12
N ALA A 23 -3.79 -34.54 23.44
CA ALA A 23 -3.09 -34.65 24.72
C ALA A 23 -3.14 -33.28 25.45
N PRO A 24 -3.26 -33.27 26.78
CA PRO A 24 -3.61 -32.06 27.55
C PRO A 24 -2.38 -31.21 27.90
N HIS A 25 -2.64 -29.90 28.05
CA HIS A 25 -1.92 -28.93 28.88
C HIS A 25 -0.39 -29.06 28.99
N LEU A 26 0.34 -28.34 28.14
CA LEU A 26 1.63 -27.77 28.51
C LEU A 26 1.41 -26.34 29.01
N GLN A 27 1.52 -26.19 30.33
CA GLN A 27 1.63 -24.91 31.00
C GLN A 27 2.83 -24.17 30.38
N ALA A 28 2.60 -23.02 29.76
CA ALA A 28 3.67 -22.14 29.34
C ALA A 28 4.45 -21.72 30.60
N ALA A 29 5.67 -22.22 30.74
CA ALA A 29 6.59 -21.67 31.72
C ALA A 29 6.87 -20.23 31.30
N GLU A 30 6.56 -19.26 32.16
CA GLU A 30 7.03 -17.88 32.04
C GLU A 30 8.56 -17.91 32.01
N LEU A 31 9.13 -17.88 30.81
CA LEU A 31 10.52 -17.49 30.61
C LEU A 31 10.59 -16.01 30.98
N THR A 32 11.09 -15.75 32.19
CA THR A 32 11.47 -14.41 32.63
C THR A 32 12.57 -13.94 31.68
N ILE A 33 12.21 -13.07 30.74
CA ILE A 33 13.17 -12.41 29.86
C ILE A 33 14.08 -11.58 30.78
N PRO A 34 15.40 -11.83 30.80
CA PRO A 34 16.30 -11.00 31.58
C PRO A 34 16.21 -9.57 31.03
N ASP A 35 15.91 -8.63 31.92
CA ASP A 35 15.90 -7.19 31.68
C ASP A 35 17.20 -6.80 30.94
N LEU A 36 17.10 -6.57 29.64
CA LEU A 36 18.22 -6.16 28.81
C LEU A 36 18.61 -4.77 29.30
N SER A 37 19.77 -4.68 29.97
CA SER A 37 20.40 -3.41 30.33
C SER A 37 20.21 -2.39 29.19
N PRO A 38 19.67 -1.18 29.45
CA PRO A 38 19.35 -0.25 28.38
C PRO A 38 20.62 0.06 27.57
N VAL A 39 20.50 -0.03 26.24
CA VAL A 39 21.58 0.25 25.29
C VAL A 39 22.24 1.57 25.67
N PRO A 40 23.59 1.65 25.79
CA PRO A 40 24.24 2.88 26.25
C PRO A 40 23.87 4.09 25.38
N PRO A 41 23.66 5.31 25.94
CA PRO A 41 23.21 6.48 25.18
C PRO A 41 24.08 6.82 23.97
N ILE A 42 25.40 6.61 24.07
CA ILE A 42 26.34 6.82 22.96
C ILE A 42 26.07 5.87 21.78
N VAL A 43 25.69 4.62 22.07
CA VAL A 43 25.35 3.61 21.06
C VAL A 43 24.01 3.97 20.41
N GLN A 44 23.02 4.39 21.20
CA GLN A 44 21.73 4.87 20.67
C GLN A 44 21.92 6.06 19.71
N ARG A 45 22.77 7.04 20.08
CA ARG A 45 23.05 8.20 19.23
C ARG A 45 23.81 7.82 17.95
N GLN A 46 24.71 6.84 18.02
CA GLN A 46 25.41 6.33 16.84
C GLN A 46 24.44 5.63 15.87
N HIS A 47 23.55 4.79 16.38
CA HIS A 47 22.50 4.15 15.58
C HIS A 47 21.58 5.19 14.93
N TYR A 48 21.07 6.14 15.72
CA TYR A 48 20.25 7.25 15.21
C TYR A 48 20.93 8.01 14.07
N ASN A 49 22.21 8.38 14.23
CA ASN A 49 22.94 9.08 13.18
C ASN A 49 23.16 8.24 11.92
N ARG A 50 23.38 6.93 12.07
CA ARG A 50 23.52 6.00 10.94
C ARG A 50 22.21 5.89 10.17
N ASP A 51 21.10 5.65 10.87
CA ASP A 51 19.78 5.54 10.28
C ASP A 51 19.40 6.85 9.58
N ARG A 52 19.71 7.99 10.19
CA ARG A 52 19.47 9.31 9.60
C ARG A 52 20.20 9.48 8.28
N GLN A 53 21.46 9.04 8.18
CA GLN A 53 22.23 9.11 6.93
C GLN A 53 21.63 8.22 5.84
N VAL A 54 21.14 7.03 6.19
CA VAL A 54 20.49 6.12 5.22
C VAL A 54 19.19 6.73 4.71
N ILE A 55 18.38 7.29 5.61
CA ILE A 55 17.16 8.03 5.29
C ILE A 55 17.49 9.20 4.34
N GLU A 56 18.40 10.10 4.72
CA GLU A 56 18.76 11.28 3.93
C GLU A 56 19.26 10.92 2.52
N ARG A 57 20.07 9.86 2.39
CA ARG A 57 20.55 9.35 1.09
C ARG A 57 19.41 8.79 0.24
N THR A 58 18.51 8.02 0.83
CA THR A 58 17.35 7.47 0.13
C THR A 58 16.42 8.58 -0.35
N GLN A 59 16.14 9.59 0.49
CA GLN A 59 15.33 10.75 0.11
C GLN A 59 15.95 11.57 -1.04
N ALA A 60 17.29 11.67 -1.08
CA ALA A 60 18.01 12.43 -2.09
C ALA A 60 17.81 11.89 -3.52
N MET A 61 17.37 10.64 -3.69
CA MET A 61 17.09 10.01 -4.99
C MET A 61 16.17 10.85 -5.89
N VAL A 62 15.16 11.53 -5.32
CA VAL A 62 14.20 12.36 -6.10
C VAL A 62 14.88 13.54 -6.81
N SER A 63 16.01 13.99 -6.27
CA SER A 63 16.82 15.09 -6.80
C SER A 63 18.14 14.63 -7.42
N ASP A 64 18.47 13.34 -7.35
CA ASP A 64 19.73 12.82 -7.88
C ASP A 64 19.72 12.84 -9.42
N PRO A 65 20.65 13.56 -10.08
CA PRO A 65 20.65 13.70 -11.54
C PRO A 65 20.80 12.37 -12.28
N ILE A 66 21.59 11.45 -11.73
CA ILE A 66 21.86 10.15 -12.36
C ILE A 66 20.61 9.28 -12.24
N ALA A 67 20.05 9.16 -11.03
CA ALA A 67 18.83 8.40 -10.79
C ALA A 67 17.67 8.88 -11.69
N ARG A 68 17.49 10.21 -11.79
CA ARG A 68 16.48 10.80 -12.66
C ARG A 68 16.72 10.49 -14.13
N GLN A 69 17.96 10.66 -14.60
CA GLN A 69 18.31 10.35 -16.00
C GLN A 69 18.03 8.88 -16.33
N LEU A 70 18.37 7.95 -15.43
CA LEU A 70 18.13 6.52 -15.61
C LEU A 70 16.63 6.18 -15.64
N ALA A 71 15.83 6.78 -14.74
CA ALA A 71 14.38 6.60 -14.74
C ALA A 71 13.73 7.18 -16.01
N GLU A 72 14.11 8.40 -16.40
CA GLU A 72 13.59 9.09 -17.58
C GLU A 72 13.91 8.33 -18.87
N ALA A 73 15.08 7.69 -18.96
CA ALA A 73 15.45 6.82 -20.09
C ALA A 73 14.52 5.61 -20.28
N LEU A 74 13.75 5.23 -19.25
CA LEU A 74 12.78 4.14 -19.26
C LEU A 74 11.32 4.64 -19.19
N GLU A 75 11.09 5.94 -19.41
CA GLU A 75 9.76 6.57 -19.34
C GLU A 75 9.13 6.50 -17.93
N LEU A 76 9.98 6.46 -16.91
CA LEU A 76 9.63 6.48 -15.50
C LEU A 76 10.05 7.80 -14.86
N THR A 77 9.51 8.07 -13.68
CA THR A 77 9.77 9.27 -12.88
C THR A 77 9.99 8.89 -11.42
N ILE A 78 10.83 9.66 -10.72
CA ILE A 78 11.07 9.50 -9.28
C ILE A 78 10.30 10.61 -8.54
N LEU A 79 9.42 10.24 -7.62
CA LEU A 79 8.45 11.13 -6.97
C LEU A 79 8.41 10.88 -5.45
N ASN A 80 8.10 11.90 -4.66
CA ASN A 80 7.75 11.73 -3.25
C ASN A 80 6.25 11.46 -3.04
N VAL A 81 5.44 11.84 -4.03
CA VAL A 81 3.98 11.87 -3.95
C VAL A 81 3.44 11.38 -5.27
N THR A 82 2.55 10.41 -5.19
CA THR A 82 1.94 9.74 -6.32
C THR A 82 0.45 10.05 -6.36
N TRP A 83 -0.10 10.15 -7.56
CA TRP A 83 -1.52 10.41 -7.76
C TRP A 83 -2.23 9.09 -8.09
N GLU A 84 -3.19 8.72 -7.26
CA GLU A 84 -3.95 7.48 -7.39
C GLU A 84 -5.41 7.78 -7.71
N ASP A 85 -5.64 8.24 -8.94
CA ASP A 85 -6.92 8.79 -9.40
C ASP A 85 -7.92 7.73 -9.80
N THR A 86 -9.21 8.01 -9.62
CA THR A 86 -10.28 7.21 -10.22
C THR A 86 -11.23 8.02 -11.08
N GLY A 87 -11.14 9.36 -11.07
CA GLY A 87 -12.09 10.23 -11.77
C GLY A 87 -11.54 11.57 -12.24
N ARG A 88 -10.25 11.69 -12.54
CA ARG A 88 -9.68 12.97 -13.02
C ARG A 88 -10.32 13.41 -14.35
N PHE A 89 -10.50 14.71 -14.55
CA PHE A 89 -10.97 15.26 -15.82
C PHE A 89 -9.92 15.10 -16.92
N TYR A 90 -10.36 15.02 -18.18
CA TYR A 90 -9.45 14.90 -19.33
C TYR A 90 -8.53 16.12 -19.43
N GLY A 91 -7.23 15.87 -19.60
CA GLY A 91 -6.20 16.89 -19.72
C GLY A 91 -6.05 17.82 -18.51
N SER A 92 -6.60 17.45 -17.35
CA SER A 92 -6.56 18.24 -16.13
C SER A 92 -5.65 17.60 -15.07
N ALA A 93 -5.33 18.37 -14.03
CA ALA A 93 -4.73 17.87 -12.78
C ALA A 93 -5.77 17.69 -11.67
N VAL A 94 -7.04 18.02 -11.93
CA VAL A 94 -8.12 18.01 -10.95
C VAL A 94 -9.30 17.17 -11.43
N GLY A 95 -10.14 16.79 -10.48
CA GLY A 95 -11.34 15.99 -10.72
C GLY A 95 -11.84 15.34 -9.44
N PRO A 96 -12.95 14.60 -9.53
CA PRO A 96 -13.43 13.78 -8.44
C PRO A 96 -12.52 12.57 -8.15
N ASN A 97 -12.62 12.09 -6.91
CA ASN A 97 -12.04 10.87 -6.37
C ASN A 97 -10.55 10.71 -6.69
N ILE A 98 -9.81 11.75 -6.32
CA ILE A 98 -8.36 11.84 -6.41
C ILE A 98 -7.76 11.62 -5.02
N SER A 99 -6.72 10.79 -4.97
CA SER A 99 -5.92 10.56 -3.76
C SER A 99 -4.45 10.83 -4.02
N ASP A 100 -3.83 11.58 -3.11
CA ASP A 100 -2.38 11.63 -2.99
C ASP A 100 -1.90 10.46 -2.13
N MET A 101 -0.84 9.80 -2.59
CA MET A 101 -0.22 8.70 -1.89
C MET A 101 1.29 8.93 -1.71
N THR A 102 1.80 8.61 -0.52
CA THR A 102 3.23 8.63 -0.21
C THR A 102 3.60 7.50 0.75
N ILE A 103 4.89 7.19 0.86
CA ILE A 103 5.44 6.25 1.85
C ILE A 103 6.24 7.07 2.86
N GLN A 104 5.97 6.89 4.16
CA GLN A 104 6.61 7.67 5.21
C GLN A 104 7.36 6.79 6.20
N VAL A 105 8.57 7.22 6.55
CA VAL A 105 9.39 6.67 7.64
C VAL A 105 9.47 7.69 8.76
N GLN A 106 9.29 7.22 9.99
CA GLN A 106 9.41 8.03 11.19
C GLN A 106 10.72 7.73 11.91
N GLN A 107 11.45 8.77 12.28
CA GLN A 107 12.67 8.65 13.07
C GLN A 107 12.50 9.39 14.40
N GLN A 108 12.80 8.74 15.53
CA GLN A 108 12.77 9.38 16.85
C GLN A 108 14.19 9.79 17.26
N ASP A 109 14.36 11.05 17.64
CA ASP A 109 15.62 11.52 18.22
C ASP A 109 15.73 11.02 19.69
N PRO A 110 16.76 10.22 20.02
CA PRO A 110 16.86 9.59 21.34
C PRO A 110 17.13 10.57 22.48
N ASP A 111 17.65 11.77 22.19
CA ASP A 111 17.97 12.76 23.23
C ASP A 111 16.74 13.63 23.57
N THR A 112 15.89 13.89 22.58
CA THR A 112 14.75 14.81 22.72
C THR A 112 13.39 14.11 22.72
N GLY A 113 13.33 12.85 22.31
CA GLY A 113 12.09 12.09 22.08
C GLY A 113 11.25 12.60 20.90
N ARG A 114 11.73 13.61 20.16
CA ARG A 114 11.00 14.21 19.04
C ARG A 114 11.05 13.30 17.81
N HIS A 115 9.93 13.22 17.11
CA HIS A 115 9.84 12.50 15.86
C HIS A 115 10.08 13.40 14.65
N GLN A 116 10.73 12.87 13.62
CA GLN A 116 10.89 13.45 12.29
C GLN A 116 10.26 12.52 11.26
N LEU A 117 9.69 13.10 10.19
CA LEU A 117 9.01 12.36 9.12
C LEU A 117 9.75 12.54 7.82
N HIS A 118 9.87 11.44 7.09
CA HIS A 118 10.63 11.37 5.86
C HIS A 118 9.79 10.70 4.77
N LEU A 119 9.49 11.45 3.70
CA LEU A 119 8.86 10.89 2.50
C LEU A 119 9.88 10.06 1.73
N MET A 120 9.50 8.85 1.36
CA MET A 120 10.34 7.92 0.61
C MET A 120 10.06 8.01 -0.90
N PRO A 121 11.10 7.84 -1.74
CA PRO A 121 10.96 7.99 -3.18
C PRO A 121 10.22 6.79 -3.78
N VAL A 122 9.44 7.10 -4.81
CA VAL A 122 8.66 6.14 -5.59
C VAL A 122 9.00 6.31 -7.06
N ILE A 123 9.25 5.19 -7.75
CA ILE A 123 9.49 5.13 -9.19
C ILE A 123 8.24 4.59 -9.88
N ARG A 124 7.68 5.35 -10.81
CA ARG A 124 6.50 4.99 -11.60
C ARG A 124 6.40 5.80 -12.90
N HIS A 125 5.44 5.45 -13.75
CA HIS A 125 5.01 6.32 -14.84
C HIS A 125 4.53 7.70 -14.33
N PRO A 126 4.66 8.77 -15.13
CA PRO A 126 4.33 10.14 -14.69
C PRO A 126 2.92 10.31 -14.12
N ASN A 127 2.80 11.01 -12.99
CA ASN A 127 1.52 11.29 -12.31
C ASN A 127 0.45 11.94 -13.21
N PHE A 128 0.86 12.87 -14.09
CA PHE A 128 -0.11 13.58 -14.94
C PHE A 128 -0.72 12.65 -15.99
N ALA A 129 0.09 11.78 -16.60
CA ALA A 129 -0.39 10.81 -17.56
C ALA A 129 -1.20 9.69 -16.88
N ASP A 130 -0.88 9.32 -15.63
CA ASP A 130 -1.52 8.23 -14.89
C ASP A 130 -1.77 6.98 -15.76
N LEU A 131 -0.69 6.45 -16.34
CA LEU A 131 -0.77 5.25 -17.16
C LEU A 131 -1.30 4.08 -16.31
N SER A 132 -2.41 3.50 -16.75
CA SER A 132 -3.15 2.48 -16.02
C SER A 132 -3.53 1.32 -16.93
N ALA A 133 -3.87 0.21 -16.29
CA ALA A 133 -4.29 -1.03 -16.92
C ALA A 133 -5.69 -1.42 -16.43
N ASP A 134 -6.50 -2.01 -17.30
CA ASP A 134 -7.77 -2.63 -16.90
C ASP A 134 -7.55 -4.12 -16.78
N VAL A 135 -7.60 -4.62 -15.54
CA VAL A 135 -7.38 -6.03 -15.26
C VAL A 135 -8.67 -6.65 -14.74
N PRO A 136 -9.09 -7.81 -15.28
CA PRO A 136 -10.26 -8.53 -14.76
C PRO A 136 -10.17 -8.75 -13.25
N LEU A 137 -11.25 -8.44 -12.53
CA LEU A 137 -11.29 -8.50 -11.07
C LEU A 137 -11.01 -9.93 -10.55
N ASP A 138 -11.39 -10.96 -11.30
CA ASP A 138 -11.21 -12.37 -10.95
C ASP A 138 -9.75 -12.85 -10.96
N LYS A 139 -8.83 -12.07 -11.52
CA LYS A 139 -7.38 -12.31 -11.40
C LYS A 139 -6.81 -11.96 -10.03
N PHE A 140 -7.55 -11.21 -9.21
CA PHE A 140 -7.08 -10.79 -7.89
C PHE A 140 -7.57 -11.71 -6.78
N ALA A 141 -6.63 -12.08 -5.91
CA ALA A 141 -6.91 -12.74 -4.65
C ALA A 141 -6.04 -12.14 -3.56
N VAL A 142 -6.58 -12.09 -2.35
CA VAL A 142 -5.92 -11.52 -1.16
C VAL A 142 -5.86 -12.57 -0.05
N LEU A 143 -4.93 -12.38 0.89
CA LEU A 143 -4.83 -13.20 2.09
C LEU A 143 -5.68 -12.56 3.20
N VAL A 144 -6.49 -13.37 3.86
CA VAL A 144 -7.37 -12.97 4.96
C VAL A 144 -7.27 -13.98 6.10
N GLY A 145 -7.73 -13.60 7.28
CA GLY A 145 -7.64 -14.36 8.53
C GLY A 145 -6.94 -13.57 9.64
N ASN A 146 -6.03 -12.66 9.27
CA ASN A 146 -5.30 -11.80 10.19
C ASN A 146 -6.23 -10.89 11.01
N GLU A 147 -7.37 -10.49 10.47
CA GLU A 147 -8.38 -9.67 11.16
C GLU A 147 -9.04 -10.38 12.35
N GLN A 148 -8.98 -11.71 12.40
CA GLN A 148 -9.49 -12.54 13.50
C GLN A 148 -8.38 -13.38 14.18
N GLY A 149 -7.09 -13.12 13.86
CA GLY A 149 -5.96 -13.91 14.36
C GLY A 149 -5.99 -15.38 13.94
N ARG A 150 -6.57 -15.69 12.79
CA ARG A 150 -6.69 -17.05 12.23
C ARG A 150 -5.62 -17.32 11.18
N GLU A 151 -5.43 -18.60 10.83
CA GLU A 151 -4.57 -18.97 9.71
C GLU A 151 -4.99 -18.27 8.42
N LEU A 152 -3.98 -17.83 7.66
CA LEU A 152 -4.20 -17.11 6.41
C LEU A 152 -4.78 -18.04 5.35
N ARG A 153 -5.80 -17.56 4.66
CA ARG A 153 -6.38 -18.22 3.49
C ARG A 153 -6.46 -17.25 2.32
N ARG A 154 -6.24 -17.78 1.12
CA ARG A 154 -6.38 -17.04 -0.13
C ARG A 154 -7.86 -16.96 -0.53
N VAL A 155 -8.36 -15.75 -0.76
CA VAL A 155 -9.75 -15.47 -1.11
C VAL A 155 -9.80 -14.53 -2.32
N PRO A 156 -10.67 -14.76 -3.32
CA PRO A 156 -10.86 -13.83 -4.43
C PRO A 156 -11.25 -12.44 -3.96
N LEU A 157 -10.69 -11.38 -4.56
CA LEU A 157 -11.01 -10.01 -4.17
C LEU A 157 -12.50 -9.70 -4.33
N ALA A 158 -13.15 -10.24 -5.36
CA ALA A 158 -14.58 -10.13 -5.57
C ALA A 158 -15.41 -10.67 -4.39
N GLU A 159 -14.96 -11.74 -3.73
CA GLU A 159 -15.64 -12.30 -2.55
C GLU A 159 -15.50 -11.37 -1.34
N VAL A 160 -14.30 -10.83 -1.13
CA VAL A 160 -14.06 -9.84 -0.06
C VAL A 160 -14.91 -8.58 -0.28
N LEU A 161 -14.99 -8.08 -1.50
CA LEU A 161 -15.84 -6.92 -1.83
C LEU A 161 -17.33 -7.25 -1.69
N GLY A 162 -17.75 -8.46 -2.08
CA GLY A 162 -19.14 -8.91 -2.01
C GLY A 162 -19.68 -9.11 -0.60
N ASP A 163 -18.82 -9.50 0.35
CA ASP A 163 -19.17 -9.74 1.76
C ASP A 163 -18.09 -9.23 2.72
N LEU A 164 -17.69 -7.96 2.57
CA LEU A 164 -16.61 -7.36 3.37
C LEU A 164 -16.83 -7.54 4.87
N ARG A 165 -18.09 -7.55 5.32
CA ARG A 165 -18.45 -7.69 6.74
C ARG A 165 -17.89 -8.97 7.38
N SER A 166 -17.76 -10.06 6.63
CA SER A 166 -17.18 -11.32 7.11
C SER A 166 -15.65 -11.27 7.24
N TYR A 167 -15.02 -10.22 6.72
CA TYR A 167 -13.58 -9.98 6.69
C TYR A 167 -13.19 -8.75 7.52
N LEU A 168 -14.00 -8.40 8.53
CA LEU A 168 -13.70 -7.36 9.51
C LEU A 168 -13.42 -7.97 10.88
N HIS A 169 -12.55 -7.33 11.65
CA HIS A 169 -12.37 -7.62 13.07
C HIS A 169 -13.64 -7.32 13.85
N THR A 170 -14.27 -6.16 13.58
CA THR A 170 -15.53 -5.73 14.18
C THR A 170 -16.63 -5.62 13.12
N PRO A 171 -17.29 -6.73 12.71
CA PRO A 171 -18.34 -6.74 11.69
C PRO A 171 -19.52 -5.79 11.94
N GLN A 172 -19.74 -5.39 13.19
CA GLN A 172 -20.81 -4.46 13.56
C GLN A 172 -20.42 -2.98 13.36
N SER A 173 -19.13 -2.68 13.16
CA SER A 173 -18.65 -1.35 12.84
C SER A 173 -19.09 -0.87 11.44
N TRP A 174 -19.54 -1.77 10.58
CA TRP A 174 -20.26 -1.36 9.37
C TRP A 174 -21.74 -1.16 9.71
N ALA A 175 -22.14 0.10 9.92
CA ALA A 175 -23.52 0.46 10.22
C ALA A 175 -24.44 0.37 8.98
N GLY A 176 -25.73 0.67 9.15
CA GLY A 176 -26.66 0.80 8.02
C GLY A 176 -27.30 -0.50 7.51
N ARG A 177 -27.30 -1.59 8.29
CA ARG A 177 -28.01 -2.84 7.89
C ARG A 177 -29.47 -2.55 7.54
N GLY A 178 -29.80 -2.59 6.25
CA GLY A 178 -31.18 -2.44 5.75
C GLY A 178 -31.74 -1.02 5.75
N GLN A 179 -30.91 0.01 5.92
CA GLN A 179 -31.33 1.42 5.90
C GLN A 179 -30.28 2.26 5.18
N PHE A 180 -30.25 2.18 3.84
CA PHE A 180 -29.50 3.12 3.01
C PHE A 180 -30.46 4.14 2.38
N PRO A 181 -30.07 5.42 2.25
CA PRO A 181 -30.90 6.46 1.63
C PRO A 181 -31.27 6.15 0.18
N SER A 182 -30.46 5.34 -0.52
CA SER A 182 -30.70 4.87 -1.89
C SER A 182 -31.83 3.84 -2.00
N GLY A 183 -32.32 3.31 -0.87
CA GLY A 183 -33.30 2.20 -0.85
C GLY A 183 -32.71 0.84 -1.22
N ASP A 184 -31.45 0.80 -1.66
CA ASP A 184 -30.71 -0.41 -1.95
C ASP A 184 -30.05 -0.90 -0.67
N ALA A 185 -30.45 -2.06 -0.16
CA ALA A 185 -29.90 -2.66 1.04
C ALA A 185 -28.51 -3.27 0.79
N SER A 186 -27.65 -2.61 -0.02
CA SER A 186 -26.40 -3.20 -0.47
C SER A 186 -25.50 -3.48 0.73
N ARG A 187 -25.30 -4.77 0.99
CA ARG A 187 -24.29 -5.30 1.92
C ARG A 187 -22.94 -5.51 1.24
N SER A 188 -22.81 -5.03 0.01
CA SER A 188 -21.73 -5.35 -0.91
C SER A 188 -21.03 -4.07 -1.34
N LEU A 189 -19.69 -4.12 -1.36
CA LEU A 189 -18.86 -3.15 -2.05
C LEU A 189 -18.58 -3.55 -3.51
N LEU A 190 -19.06 -4.72 -3.95
CA LEU A 190 -19.04 -5.16 -5.32
C LEU A 190 -20.35 -4.79 -6.03
N VAL A 191 -20.23 -4.17 -7.20
CA VAL A 191 -21.32 -3.91 -8.14
C VAL A 191 -21.05 -4.71 -9.41
N PRO A 192 -21.58 -5.94 -9.56
CA PRO A 192 -21.16 -6.88 -10.61
C PRO A 192 -21.26 -6.36 -12.05
N GLN A 193 -22.26 -5.50 -12.34
CA GLN A 193 -22.40 -4.91 -13.68
C GLN A 193 -21.33 -3.85 -13.99
N ARG A 194 -20.69 -3.30 -12.96
CA ARG A 194 -19.68 -2.25 -13.05
C ARG A 194 -18.27 -2.82 -12.86
N ASP A 195 -18.06 -3.59 -11.81
CA ASP A 195 -16.75 -4.05 -11.34
C ASP A 195 -16.29 -5.34 -12.05
N SER A 196 -16.39 -5.37 -13.39
CA SER A 196 -15.81 -6.45 -14.19
C SER A 196 -14.28 -6.41 -14.20
N HIS A 197 -13.73 -5.19 -14.14
CA HIS A 197 -12.31 -4.89 -14.13
C HIS A 197 -12.00 -3.93 -12.97
N VAL A 198 -10.74 -3.90 -12.57
CA VAL A 198 -10.18 -2.89 -11.68
C VAL A 198 -9.16 -2.03 -12.44
N LEU A 199 -9.05 -0.76 -12.04
CA LEU A 199 -8.08 0.17 -12.59
C LEU A 199 -6.74 -0.04 -11.89
N VAL A 200 -5.71 -0.48 -12.61
CA VAL A 200 -4.44 -0.91 -12.04
C VAL A 200 -3.32 0.05 -12.41
N SER A 201 -2.46 0.38 -11.45
CA SER A 201 -1.18 1.03 -11.67
C SER A 201 -0.09 0.25 -10.91
N ALA A 202 1.17 0.38 -11.34
CA ALA A 202 2.30 -0.22 -10.63
C ALA A 202 3.41 0.79 -10.34
N GLN A 203 4.08 0.61 -9.20
CA GLN A 203 5.15 1.48 -8.74
C GLN A 203 6.17 0.74 -7.87
N ALA A 204 7.38 1.28 -7.77
CA ALA A 204 8.44 0.79 -6.90
C ALA A 204 8.82 1.81 -5.83
N CYS A 205 8.64 1.48 -4.56
CA CYS A 205 8.93 2.31 -3.39
C CYS A 205 10.28 1.91 -2.77
N PHE A 206 11.12 2.88 -2.38
CA PHE A 206 12.39 2.59 -1.74
C PHE A 206 12.34 2.82 -0.23
N LEU A 207 12.81 1.84 0.52
CA LEU A 207 12.91 1.89 1.97
C LEU A 207 14.38 2.10 2.39
N PRO A 208 14.63 2.94 3.39
CA PRO A 208 15.97 3.26 3.87
C PRO A 208 16.45 2.18 4.84
N ILE A 209 16.76 0.99 4.34
CA ILE A 209 17.14 -0.17 5.14
C ILE A 209 18.68 -0.26 5.18
N PRO A 210 19.32 -0.09 6.36
CA PRO A 210 20.76 -0.28 6.51
C PRO A 210 21.21 -1.68 6.07
N GLN A 211 22.52 -1.92 6.03
CA GLN A 211 23.08 -3.25 5.68
C GLN A 211 22.68 -4.39 6.63
N ALA A 212 22.04 -4.07 7.76
CA ALA A 212 21.42 -5.04 8.65
C ALA A 212 20.27 -4.34 9.40
N GLY A 213 19.19 -5.07 9.66
CA GLY A 213 18.03 -4.61 10.42
C GLY A 213 16.80 -4.35 9.56
N VAL A 214 15.83 -3.63 10.13
CA VAL A 214 14.53 -3.38 9.50
C VAL A 214 14.22 -1.88 9.46
N ALA A 215 13.46 -1.46 8.46
CA ALA A 215 12.86 -0.13 8.43
C ALA A 215 11.37 -0.22 8.76
N THR A 216 10.90 0.61 9.69
CA THR A 216 9.46 0.77 9.99
C THR A 216 8.90 1.90 9.14
N PHE A 217 7.77 1.65 8.48
CA PHE A 217 7.14 2.62 7.58
C PHE A 217 5.62 2.48 7.54
N ASN A 218 4.95 3.48 6.96
CA ASN A 218 3.54 3.43 6.63
C ASN A 218 3.29 3.98 5.22
N PRO A 219 2.45 3.31 4.42
CA PRO A 219 1.73 3.99 3.36
C PRO A 219 0.83 5.07 3.94
N VAL A 220 0.75 6.21 3.27
CA VAL A 220 -0.05 7.36 3.69
C VAL A 220 -0.89 7.82 2.53
N LEU A 221 -2.20 7.96 2.75
CA LEU A 221 -3.16 8.37 1.75
C LEU A 221 -3.89 9.63 2.19
N PHE A 222 -4.01 10.60 1.30
CA PHE A 222 -4.91 11.74 1.45
C PHE A 222 -5.89 11.75 0.30
N ASN A 223 -7.19 11.68 0.57
CA ASN A 223 -8.20 11.76 -0.49
C ASN A 223 -8.92 13.10 -0.44
N TYR A 224 -8.93 13.84 -1.55
CA TYR A 224 -9.43 15.23 -1.62
C TYR A 224 -10.93 15.39 -1.39
N GLN A 225 -11.68 14.31 -1.24
CA GLN A 225 -13.10 14.38 -0.92
C GLN A 225 -13.40 13.85 0.49
N SER A 226 -12.52 13.01 1.01
CA SER A 226 -12.72 12.33 2.28
C SER A 226 -12.65 13.28 3.47
N ARG A 227 -13.51 13.04 4.46
CA ARG A 227 -13.60 13.84 5.70
C ARG A 227 -14.21 13.01 6.82
N PRO A 228 -14.07 13.42 8.10
CA PRO A 228 -14.66 12.70 9.22
C PRO A 228 -16.15 12.46 9.04
N GLY A 229 -16.56 11.19 9.20
CA GLY A 229 -17.95 10.75 9.10
C GLY A 229 -18.54 10.69 7.67
N ASP A 230 -17.79 11.10 6.64
CA ASP A 230 -18.24 11.09 5.24
C ASP A 230 -17.08 10.75 4.26
N PRO A 231 -16.46 9.57 4.40
CA PRO A 231 -15.33 9.13 3.59
C PRO A 231 -15.74 8.97 2.12
N ALA A 232 -14.87 9.34 1.19
CA ALA A 232 -15.07 9.10 -0.25
C ALA A 232 -14.35 7.85 -0.76
N VAL A 233 -13.47 7.26 0.06
CA VAL A 233 -12.72 6.05 -0.27
C VAL A 233 -12.58 5.19 0.99
N LEU A 234 -12.74 3.88 0.80
CA LEU A 234 -12.23 2.84 1.69
C LEU A 234 -10.98 2.24 1.07
N THR A 235 -9.98 1.96 1.89
CA THR A 235 -8.76 1.25 1.48
C THR A 235 -8.76 -0.19 1.97
N ILE A 236 -8.23 -1.08 1.15
CA ILE A 236 -7.88 -2.44 1.50
C ILE A 236 -6.39 -2.60 1.18
N LEU A 237 -5.54 -2.67 2.20
CA LEU A 237 -4.13 -3.01 2.05
C LEU A 237 -3.97 -4.52 2.12
N ALA A 238 -3.39 -5.14 1.09
CA ALA A 238 -3.10 -6.57 1.08
C ALA A 238 -1.59 -6.84 0.96
N THR A 239 -1.08 -7.71 1.82
CA THR A 239 0.33 -8.15 1.87
C THR A 239 0.40 -9.67 1.95
N ARG A 240 1.62 -10.22 1.99
CA ARG A 240 1.85 -11.65 2.28
C ARG A 240 1.35 -12.08 3.68
N GLU A 241 1.09 -11.14 4.59
CA GLU A 241 0.69 -11.42 5.98
C GLU A 241 -0.81 -11.23 6.22
N GLY A 242 -1.57 -10.79 5.22
CA GLY A 242 -3.01 -10.61 5.32
C GLY A 242 -3.50 -9.28 4.74
N THR A 243 -4.68 -8.86 5.20
CA THR A 243 -5.40 -7.70 4.66
C THR A 243 -5.85 -6.73 5.76
N SER A 244 -5.80 -5.42 5.48
CA SER A 244 -6.20 -4.37 6.42
C SER A 244 -7.19 -3.41 5.77
N VAL A 245 -8.35 -3.23 6.38
CA VAL A 245 -9.49 -2.47 5.83
C VAL A 245 -9.66 -1.17 6.60
N THR A 246 -9.59 -0.02 5.94
CA THR A 246 -9.67 1.29 6.62
C THR A 246 -10.40 2.33 5.79
N VAL A 247 -11.38 3.02 6.37
CA VAL A 247 -12.00 4.20 5.74
C VAL A 247 -11.10 5.43 5.88
N ILE A 248 -11.06 6.26 4.84
CA ILE A 248 -10.23 7.46 4.80
C ILE A 248 -11.03 8.67 5.28
N ASP A 249 -10.54 9.37 6.30
CA ASP A 249 -11.13 10.63 6.80
C ASP A 249 -10.15 11.80 6.88
N ASN A 250 -8.89 11.57 6.51
CA ASN A 250 -7.80 12.55 6.51
C ASN A 250 -7.46 13.16 7.88
N GLN A 251 -7.94 12.60 8.99
CA GLN A 251 -7.70 13.13 10.34
C GLN A 251 -7.05 12.14 11.29
N ARG A 252 -7.52 10.89 11.28
CA ARG A 252 -7.01 9.89 12.21
C ARG A 252 -5.60 9.47 11.84
N ASP A 253 -4.96 8.80 12.79
CA ASP A 253 -3.70 8.11 12.53
C ASP A 253 -2.59 9.05 12.04
N GLY A 254 -2.65 10.33 12.43
CA GLY A 254 -1.57 11.29 12.23
C GLY A 254 -0.31 10.93 13.04
N PHE A 255 0.84 11.47 12.65
CA PHE A 255 2.12 11.31 13.32
C PHE A 255 2.27 12.32 14.46
N GLU A 256 2.99 11.94 15.51
CA GLU A 256 3.30 12.83 16.65
C GLU A 256 4.18 14.03 16.25
N ALA A 257 4.91 13.93 15.13
CA ALA A 257 5.82 14.95 14.62
C ALA A 257 5.14 16.25 14.10
N GLY A 258 3.80 16.35 14.13
CA GLY A 258 3.05 17.53 13.69
C GLY A 258 2.27 17.32 12.39
N ARG A 259 1.89 18.42 11.70
CA ARG A 259 0.92 18.44 10.58
C ARG A 259 1.21 17.34 9.56
N THR A 260 0.39 16.29 9.59
CA THR A 260 0.49 15.19 8.65
C THR A 260 -0.16 15.54 7.33
N TRP A 261 0.54 15.18 6.27
CA TRP A 261 -0.10 14.99 4.99
C TRP A 261 -0.74 13.60 4.99
N GLY A 262 -2.07 13.54 4.97
CA GLY A 262 -2.80 12.28 4.83
C GLY A 262 -2.95 11.47 6.12
N GLN A 263 -3.64 10.35 5.96
CA GLN A 263 -3.91 9.35 6.98
C GLN A 263 -2.94 8.19 6.81
N ARG A 264 -2.24 7.81 7.88
CA ARG A 264 -1.41 6.61 7.88
C ARG A 264 -2.28 5.38 7.74
N LEU A 265 -1.79 4.42 6.97
CA LEU A 265 -2.37 3.10 6.87
C LEU A 265 -1.50 2.11 7.63
N PHE A 266 -2.16 1.19 8.32
CA PHE A 266 -1.54 0.21 9.21
C PHE A 266 -1.91 -1.21 8.81
N PHE A 267 -1.13 -2.17 9.29
CA PHE A 267 -1.51 -3.57 9.29
C PHE A 267 -2.49 -3.88 10.42
N ASN A 268 -3.56 -4.62 10.13
CA ASN A 268 -4.53 -5.13 11.10
C ASN A 268 -4.05 -6.47 11.66
N LYS A 269 -3.55 -6.47 12.90
CA LYS A 269 -3.19 -7.66 13.66
C LYS A 269 -4.29 -7.96 14.67
N ASN A 270 -5.35 -8.63 14.21
CA ASN A 270 -6.48 -9.05 15.03
C ASN A 270 -7.11 -7.90 15.85
N GLY A 271 -7.40 -6.78 15.19
CA GLY A 271 -8.00 -5.60 15.82
C GLY A 271 -6.99 -4.61 16.42
N GLU A 272 -5.70 -4.93 16.40
CA GLU A 272 -4.62 -4.03 16.79
C GLU A 272 -3.86 -3.53 15.55
N ARG A 273 -3.47 -2.26 15.53
CA ARG A 273 -2.71 -1.66 14.44
C ARG A 273 -1.21 -1.86 14.66
N ALA A 274 -0.49 -2.15 13.60
CA ALA A 274 0.97 -2.20 13.58
C ALA A 274 1.50 -1.53 12.31
N SER A 275 2.57 -0.75 12.42
CA SER A 275 3.27 -0.23 11.24
C SER A 275 3.88 -1.36 10.42
N PHE A 276 4.10 -1.11 9.13
CA PHE A 276 4.76 -2.08 8.27
C PHE A 276 6.26 -2.06 8.51
N THR A 277 6.90 -3.20 8.27
CA THR A 277 8.35 -3.35 8.32
C THR A 277 8.87 -3.78 6.97
N GLY A 278 10.07 -3.32 6.63
CA GLY A 278 10.84 -3.77 5.48
C GLY A 278 12.16 -4.35 5.94
N GLN A 279 12.50 -5.54 5.47
CA GLN A 279 13.77 -6.22 5.70
C GLN A 279 14.44 -6.51 4.35
N ARG A 280 15.76 -6.48 4.28
CA ARG A 280 16.47 -6.92 3.07
C ARG A 280 16.16 -8.38 2.77
N LEU A 281 15.99 -8.73 1.49
CA LEU A 281 15.77 -10.10 1.07
C LEU A 281 16.92 -11.02 1.49
N SER A 282 18.16 -10.54 1.38
CA SER A 282 19.37 -11.25 1.82
C SER A 282 19.36 -11.60 3.32
N ASP A 283 18.95 -10.65 4.17
CA ASP A 283 18.80 -10.87 5.61
C ASP A 283 17.71 -11.92 5.90
N PHE A 284 16.54 -11.76 5.26
CA PHE A 284 15.41 -12.69 5.42
C PHE A 284 15.75 -14.13 5.02
N GLN A 285 16.47 -14.30 3.90
CA GLN A 285 16.93 -15.62 3.44
C GLN A 285 17.93 -16.26 4.42
N THR A 286 18.80 -15.45 5.03
CA THR A 286 19.74 -15.92 6.04
C THR A 286 19.01 -16.41 7.28
N GLU A 287 18.02 -15.66 7.78
CA GLU A 287 17.21 -16.03 8.93
C GLU A 287 16.38 -17.31 8.68
N GLN A 288 15.81 -17.47 7.49
CA GLN A 288 15.11 -18.71 7.12
C GLN A 288 16.05 -19.92 7.04
N ALA A 289 17.28 -19.74 6.56
CA ALA A 289 18.26 -20.82 6.52
C ALA A 289 18.68 -21.27 7.93
N GLU A 290 18.71 -20.34 8.89
CA GLU A 290 19.01 -20.62 10.30
C GLU A 290 17.82 -21.22 11.06
N THR A 291 16.59 -20.82 10.70
CA THR A 291 15.34 -21.32 11.28
C THR A 291 14.37 -21.81 10.20
N PRO A 292 14.63 -22.97 9.58
CA PRO A 292 13.75 -23.48 8.54
C PRO A 292 12.41 -23.92 9.14
N ASP A 293 11.31 -23.34 8.66
CA ASP A 293 9.93 -23.76 9.00
C ASP A 293 9.69 -25.26 8.71
N ARG A 294 10.43 -25.81 7.72
CA ARG A 294 10.49 -27.24 7.40
C ARG A 294 11.92 -27.66 7.01
N PRO A 295 12.51 -28.69 7.63
CA PRO A 295 13.86 -29.14 7.25
C PRO A 295 13.91 -29.67 5.81
N GLY A 296 14.65 -28.98 4.93
CA GLY A 296 15.03 -29.49 3.60
C GLY A 296 14.30 -28.89 2.38
N GLU A 297 13.45 -27.88 2.55
CA GLU A 297 12.90 -27.10 1.42
C GLU A 297 13.81 -25.90 1.12
N VAL A 298 14.33 -25.85 -0.12
CA VAL A 298 14.96 -24.63 -0.67
C VAL A 298 13.81 -23.80 -1.24
N MET A 299 13.67 -22.54 -0.83
CA MET A 299 12.65 -21.65 -1.41
C MET A 299 12.77 -21.63 -2.94
N ALA A 300 11.68 -21.88 -3.65
CA ALA A 300 11.66 -21.70 -5.10
C ALA A 300 11.68 -20.20 -5.45
N GLU A 301 12.15 -19.82 -6.65
CA GLU A 301 12.06 -18.42 -7.12
C GLU A 301 10.61 -17.90 -7.07
N ALA A 302 9.62 -18.78 -7.35
CA ALA A 302 8.20 -18.48 -7.23
C ALA A 302 7.73 -18.20 -5.77
N ASP A 303 8.43 -18.72 -4.77
CA ASP A 303 8.12 -18.45 -3.34
C ASP A 303 8.67 -17.09 -2.88
N THR A 304 9.52 -16.44 -3.70
CA THR A 304 9.97 -15.06 -3.48
C THR A 304 9.05 -14.03 -4.14
N GLU A 305 8.19 -14.46 -5.06
CA GLU A 305 7.21 -13.58 -5.72
C GLU A 305 6.16 -13.10 -4.71
N GLY A 306 6.04 -11.78 -4.57
CA GLY A 306 5.08 -11.14 -3.67
C GLY A 306 5.60 -10.87 -2.26
N LEU A 307 6.81 -11.30 -1.89
CA LEU A 307 7.40 -10.98 -0.58
C LEU A 307 7.59 -9.48 -0.36
N ASN A 308 7.88 -8.75 -1.44
CA ASN A 308 8.10 -7.32 -1.43
C ASN A 308 6.91 -6.53 -2.00
N MET A 309 5.72 -7.11 -2.03
CA MET A 309 4.55 -6.51 -2.67
C MET A 309 3.48 -6.12 -1.66
N VAL A 310 2.92 -4.93 -1.84
CA VAL A 310 1.71 -4.48 -1.17
C VAL A 310 0.71 -3.99 -2.22
N LEU A 311 -0.51 -4.50 -2.16
CA LEU A 311 -1.61 -3.96 -2.95
C LEU A 311 -2.32 -2.90 -2.11
N LEU A 312 -2.40 -1.66 -2.60
CA LEU A 312 -3.32 -0.66 -2.07
C LEU A 312 -4.56 -0.62 -2.96
N ILE A 313 -5.68 -1.10 -2.44
CA ILE A 313 -6.94 -1.17 -3.16
C ILE A 313 -7.84 -0.05 -2.64
N GLN A 314 -8.19 0.90 -3.49
CA GLN A 314 -9.13 1.98 -3.19
C GLN A 314 -10.52 1.61 -3.72
N VAL A 315 -11.49 1.60 -2.83
CA VAL A 315 -12.91 1.38 -3.12
C VAL A 315 -13.66 2.69 -2.95
N PRO A 316 -14.10 3.34 -4.04
CA PRO A 316 -14.84 4.60 -3.96
C PRO A 316 -16.18 4.43 -3.24
N LEU A 317 -16.49 5.38 -2.37
CA LEU A 317 -17.68 5.41 -1.52
C LEU A 317 -18.55 6.64 -1.80
N LYS A 318 -19.86 6.49 -1.66
CA LYS A 318 -20.81 7.59 -1.79
C LYS A 318 -20.70 8.52 -0.59
N GLN A 319 -20.65 9.81 -0.87
CA GLN A 319 -20.73 10.85 0.15
C GLN A 319 -22.16 11.31 0.36
N ARG A 320 -22.52 11.60 1.62
CA ARG A 320 -23.86 12.07 2.01
C ARG A 320 -24.15 13.49 1.53
N ALA A 321 -23.12 14.33 1.51
CA ALA A 321 -23.19 15.70 1.00
C ALA A 321 -22.07 15.93 -0.01
N PRO A 322 -22.27 15.54 -1.29
CA PRO A 322 -21.27 15.76 -2.33
C PRO A 322 -21.24 17.25 -2.70
N MET A 323 -20.33 18.03 -2.08
CA MET A 323 -19.86 19.31 -2.64
C MET A 323 -18.54 19.80 -2.01
N ALA A 324 -17.69 20.34 -2.91
CA ALA A 324 -16.38 20.98 -2.77
C ALA A 324 -15.31 20.22 -1.98
N GLN A 325 -14.25 19.85 -2.69
CA GLN A 325 -13.06 19.14 -2.22
C GLN A 325 -12.54 19.67 -0.88
N SER A 326 -12.12 18.76 -0.01
CA SER A 326 -11.42 19.06 1.24
C SER A 326 -10.15 19.85 0.97
N THR A 327 -9.89 20.82 1.81
CA THR A 327 -8.78 21.76 1.72
C THR A 327 -7.41 21.07 1.71
N PHE A 328 -6.60 21.45 0.73
CA PHE A 328 -5.14 21.43 0.75
C PHE A 328 -4.67 22.52 1.73
N ASP A 329 -4.07 22.18 2.86
CA ASP A 329 -3.24 23.14 3.60
C ASP A 329 -1.91 23.23 2.84
N SER A 330 -1.72 24.33 2.11
CA SER A 330 -0.48 24.65 1.39
C SER A 330 0.66 24.99 2.35
N GLY A 331 0.85 24.20 3.40
CA GLY A 331 2.09 24.10 4.15
C GLY A 331 3.01 23.13 3.47
N LEU A 332 3.27 23.31 2.16
CA LEU A 332 4.39 22.64 1.51
C LEU A 332 5.64 23.19 2.19
N MET A 333 6.10 22.53 3.26
CA MET A 333 7.49 22.65 3.63
C MET A 333 8.21 22.20 2.37
N SER A 334 8.83 23.16 1.69
CA SER A 334 10.01 22.89 0.89
C SER A 334 10.93 22.11 1.81
N LEU A 335 10.83 20.77 1.76
CA LEU A 335 11.83 19.90 2.32
C LEU A 335 13.02 20.21 1.46
N ALA A 336 13.84 21.14 1.95
CA ALA A 336 15.08 21.51 1.32
C ALA A 336 15.79 20.19 1.05
N ALA A 337 15.95 19.86 -0.24
CA ALA A 337 16.67 18.67 -0.63
C ALA A 337 18.02 18.75 0.09
N PRO A 338 18.37 17.78 0.96
CA PRO A 338 19.66 17.79 1.61
C PRO A 338 20.73 17.90 0.51
N SER A 339 21.80 18.63 0.81
CA SER A 339 22.92 18.80 -0.12
C SER A 339 23.36 17.44 -0.64
N THR A 340 23.25 17.24 -1.96
CA THR A 340 23.62 16.02 -2.66
C THR A 340 25.12 15.76 -2.54
N GLU A 341 25.52 14.89 -1.62
CA GLU A 341 26.74 14.13 -1.80
C GLU A 341 26.39 12.92 -2.66
N SER A 342 26.72 12.99 -3.96
CA SER A 342 26.61 11.84 -4.84
C SER A 342 27.53 10.74 -4.31
N SER A 343 26.94 9.68 -3.76
CA SER A 343 27.67 8.50 -3.35
C SER A 343 28.28 7.86 -4.59
N ARG A 344 29.62 7.76 -4.63
CA ARG A 344 30.34 7.03 -5.69
C ARG A 344 30.35 5.52 -5.46
N ALA A 345 29.65 5.04 -4.41
CA ALA A 345 29.53 3.62 -4.12
C ALA A 345 28.62 2.94 -5.16
N PRO A 346 28.82 1.65 -5.43
CA PRO A 346 27.88 0.89 -6.25
C PRO A 346 26.49 0.84 -5.60
N SER A 347 25.46 0.66 -6.42
CA SER A 347 24.10 0.37 -5.96
C SER A 347 24.10 -0.85 -5.05
N ASP A 348 23.25 -0.80 -4.02
CA ASP A 348 22.99 -1.89 -3.08
C ASP A 348 21.49 -2.25 -3.01
N VAL A 349 20.76 -1.90 -4.08
CA VAL A 349 19.32 -2.11 -4.18
C VAL A 349 18.99 -3.59 -4.25
N GLU A 350 18.02 -4.01 -3.45
CA GLU A 350 17.43 -5.35 -3.51
C GLU A 350 15.94 -5.30 -3.15
N ALA A 351 15.22 -6.42 -3.21
CA ALA A 351 13.84 -6.48 -2.75
C ALA A 351 13.77 -6.30 -1.22
N ALA A 352 12.78 -5.54 -0.74
CA ALA A 352 12.47 -5.42 0.68
C ALA A 352 11.30 -6.34 1.03
N VAL A 353 11.54 -7.39 1.82
CA VAL A 353 10.50 -8.28 2.34
C VAL A 353 9.63 -7.49 3.32
N ILE A 354 8.32 -7.47 3.05
CA ILE A 354 7.36 -6.70 3.84
C ILE A 354 6.80 -7.54 4.97
N GLY A 355 6.79 -7.00 6.18
CA GLY A 355 6.09 -7.54 7.34
C GLY A 355 5.34 -6.47 8.12
N HIS A 356 5.06 -6.75 9.39
CA HIS A 356 4.54 -5.77 10.35
C HIS A 356 5.41 -5.72 11.62
N GLY A 357 5.35 -4.58 12.31
CA GLY A 357 6.05 -4.35 13.57
C GLY A 357 5.23 -4.72 14.81
N GLU A 358 5.61 -4.12 15.93
CA GLU A 358 4.89 -4.24 17.20
C GLU A 358 3.51 -3.56 17.15
N VAL A 359 2.61 -3.98 18.04
CA VAL A 359 1.28 -3.38 18.16
C VAL A 359 1.35 -1.98 18.77
N GLU A 360 0.64 -1.03 18.16
CA GLU A 360 0.62 0.40 18.51
C GLU A 360 -0.73 0.86 19.07
N GLY A 361 -1.65 -0.08 19.33
CA GLY A 361 -2.99 0.16 19.86
C GLY A 361 -4.11 -0.26 18.90
N PRO A 362 -5.37 0.15 19.18
CA PRO A 362 -6.52 -0.37 18.45
C PRO A 362 -6.53 0.05 16.98
N PHE A 363 -6.92 -0.89 16.12
CA PHE A 363 -7.12 -0.67 14.69
C PHE A 363 -8.56 -0.20 14.41
N THR A 364 -8.71 0.84 13.58
CA THR A 364 -10.02 1.35 13.21
C THR A 364 -10.37 1.01 11.76
N GLU A 365 -11.44 0.23 11.59
CA GLU A 365 -11.90 -0.25 10.27
C GLU A 365 -12.88 0.75 9.60
N ILE A 366 -14.19 0.53 9.81
CA ILE A 366 -15.28 1.30 9.17
C ILE A 366 -15.87 2.36 10.10
N ASP A 367 -15.44 2.40 11.36
CA ASP A 367 -15.77 3.46 12.31
C ASP A 367 -17.27 3.72 12.53
N ASN A 368 -18.05 2.64 12.60
CA ASN A 368 -19.51 2.71 12.80
C ASN A 368 -20.24 3.48 11.68
N LEU A 369 -19.63 3.60 10.49
CA LEU A 369 -20.20 4.30 9.36
C LEU A 369 -21.07 3.38 8.49
N ALA A 370 -22.15 3.95 7.97
CA ALA A 370 -23.00 3.31 6.96
C ALA A 370 -22.47 3.64 5.57
N ILE A 371 -21.29 3.11 5.23
CA ILE A 371 -20.65 3.31 3.93
C ILE A 371 -21.39 2.57 2.82
N GLU A 372 -21.38 3.13 1.62
CA GLU A 372 -22.00 2.59 0.41
C GLU A 372 -21.03 2.77 -0.77
N ARG A 373 -20.87 1.75 -1.62
CA ARG A 373 -20.04 1.80 -2.83
C ARG A 373 -20.57 2.84 -3.83
N ASP A 374 -19.68 3.65 -4.41
CA ASP A 374 -20.01 4.61 -5.47
C ASP A 374 -19.62 4.09 -6.87
N PRO A 375 -20.54 3.45 -7.62
CA PRO A 375 -20.22 2.82 -8.90
C PRO A 375 -19.81 3.81 -10.00
N ASN A 376 -19.96 5.13 -9.79
CA ASN A 376 -19.48 6.09 -10.78
C ASN A 376 -17.96 6.00 -10.97
N TYR A 377 -17.22 5.58 -9.95
CA TYR A 377 -15.77 5.46 -10.00
C TYR A 377 -15.33 3.99 -9.97
N PRO A 378 -14.29 3.60 -10.71
CA PRO A 378 -13.73 2.25 -10.66
C PRO A 378 -13.06 1.96 -9.32
N ILE A 379 -12.96 0.69 -8.96
CA ILE A 379 -12.04 0.24 -7.91
C ILE A 379 -10.61 0.35 -8.45
N ARG A 380 -9.71 0.98 -7.70
CA ARG A 380 -8.31 1.14 -8.09
C ARG A 380 -7.39 0.23 -7.29
N VAL A 381 -6.46 -0.43 -7.96
CA VAL A 381 -5.43 -1.27 -7.34
C VAL A 381 -4.05 -0.71 -7.70
N THR A 382 -3.35 -0.18 -6.70
CA THR A 382 -1.95 0.24 -6.83
C THR A 382 -1.06 -0.90 -6.38
N VAL A 383 -0.32 -1.50 -7.32
CA VAL A 383 0.66 -2.56 -7.04
C VAL A 383 1.98 -1.89 -6.65
N GLN A 384 2.39 -2.06 -5.40
CA GLN A 384 3.61 -1.45 -4.88
C GLN A 384 4.67 -2.51 -4.61
N PHE A 385 5.78 -2.41 -5.32
CA PHE A 385 6.99 -3.19 -5.05
C PHE A 385 7.91 -2.40 -4.12
N TYR A 386 8.43 -3.04 -3.10
CA TYR A 386 9.35 -2.40 -2.15
C TYR A 386 10.78 -2.83 -2.42
N LYS A 387 11.68 -1.84 -2.40
CA LYS A 387 13.11 -1.97 -2.64
C LYS A 387 13.87 -1.49 -1.40
N ALA A 388 14.85 -2.24 -0.96
CA ALA A 388 15.75 -1.86 0.12
C ALA A 388 16.97 -1.12 -0.46
N THR A 389 17.45 -0.07 0.21
CA THR A 389 18.77 0.52 -0.07
C THR A 389 19.35 1.15 1.20
N SER A 390 20.68 1.10 1.34
CA SER A 390 21.40 1.79 2.43
C SER A 390 22.10 3.06 1.97
N ASN A 391 22.16 3.30 0.66
CA ASN A 391 22.95 4.36 0.07
C ASN A 391 22.21 5.26 -0.92
N GLY A 392 20.95 4.92 -1.28
CA GLY A 392 20.14 5.70 -2.22
C GLY A 392 20.70 5.73 -3.64
N VAL A 393 21.62 4.84 -4.00
CA VAL A 393 22.21 4.74 -5.34
C VAL A 393 21.46 3.68 -6.12
N VAL A 394 21.09 4.02 -7.36
CA VAL A 394 20.44 3.13 -8.32
C VAL A 394 21.32 2.97 -9.55
N SER A 395 21.37 1.76 -10.08
CA SER A 395 22.10 1.41 -11.31
C SER A 395 21.14 1.25 -12.49
N GLU A 396 21.69 1.14 -13.70
CA GLU A 396 20.94 0.78 -14.91
C GLU A 396 20.21 -0.56 -14.75
N ALA A 397 20.85 -1.54 -14.10
CA ALA A 397 20.26 -2.85 -13.86
C ALA A 397 19.06 -2.79 -12.92
N ASP A 398 19.14 -1.99 -11.84
CA ASP A 398 18.03 -1.82 -10.90
C ASP A 398 16.82 -1.18 -11.59
N MET A 399 17.06 -0.17 -12.43
CA MET A 399 16.00 0.51 -13.18
C MET A 399 15.37 -0.42 -14.23
N ALA A 400 16.17 -1.23 -14.92
CA ALA A 400 15.67 -2.23 -15.86
C ALA A 400 14.81 -3.29 -15.16
N GLU A 401 15.22 -3.76 -13.98
CA GLU A 401 14.44 -4.69 -13.16
C GLU A 401 13.12 -4.06 -12.71
N ILE A 402 13.15 -2.82 -12.20
CA ILE A 402 11.94 -2.07 -11.80
C ILE A 402 10.99 -1.91 -12.98
N ARG A 403 11.50 -1.51 -14.15
CA ARG A 403 10.72 -1.38 -15.37
C ARG A 403 10.07 -2.71 -15.74
N GLN A 404 10.82 -3.82 -15.69
CA GLN A 404 10.30 -5.14 -15.98
C GLN A 404 9.22 -5.57 -14.98
N GLN A 405 9.38 -5.29 -13.69
CA GLN A 405 8.37 -5.58 -12.66
C GLN A 405 7.08 -4.78 -12.90
N ILE A 406 7.20 -3.49 -13.24
CA ILE A 406 6.08 -2.66 -13.63
C ILE A 406 5.39 -3.25 -14.87
N ASP A 407 6.12 -3.48 -15.98
CA ASP A 407 5.55 -3.98 -17.23
C ASP A 407 4.79 -5.32 -17.07
N ARG A 408 5.25 -6.21 -16.17
CA ARG A 408 4.56 -7.47 -15.87
C ARG A 408 3.14 -7.26 -15.34
N VAL A 409 2.91 -6.23 -14.53
CA VAL A 409 1.56 -5.91 -14.02
C VAL A 409 0.60 -5.54 -15.16
N TYR A 410 1.12 -4.86 -16.19
CA TYR A 410 0.34 -4.42 -17.35
C TYR A 410 0.19 -5.52 -18.40
N ALA A 411 1.02 -6.56 -18.38
CA ALA A 411 1.00 -7.65 -19.37
C ALA A 411 -0.29 -8.49 -19.31
N ASP A 412 -0.95 -8.55 -18.14
CA ASP A 412 -2.20 -9.27 -17.92
C ASP A 412 -3.45 -8.41 -18.12
N ALA A 413 -3.31 -7.18 -18.59
CA ALA A 413 -4.42 -6.25 -18.78
C ALA A 413 -5.10 -6.43 -20.13
N ASP A 414 -6.43 -6.25 -20.15
CA ASP A 414 -7.21 -6.24 -21.38
C ASP A 414 -7.09 -4.88 -22.10
N TYR A 415 -6.77 -3.82 -21.33
CA TYR A 415 -6.53 -2.47 -21.83
C TYR A 415 -5.37 -1.81 -21.08
N VAL A 416 -4.55 -1.04 -21.78
CA VAL A 416 -3.48 -0.20 -21.20
C VAL A 416 -3.57 1.17 -21.84
N GLY A 417 -3.56 2.22 -21.01
CA GLY A 417 -3.62 3.60 -21.47
C GLY A 417 -3.87 4.60 -20.34
N SER A 418 -4.11 5.84 -20.69
CA SER A 418 -4.42 6.92 -19.76
C SER A 418 -5.90 7.28 -19.79
N LEU A 419 -6.55 7.35 -18.63
CA LEU A 419 -7.88 7.95 -18.51
C LEU A 419 -7.85 9.49 -18.49
N VAL A 420 -6.67 10.11 -18.57
CA VAL A 420 -6.48 11.56 -18.46
C VAL A 420 -6.08 12.17 -19.80
N VAL A 421 -5.08 11.60 -20.48
CA VAL A 421 -4.47 12.21 -21.67
C VAL A 421 -4.90 11.58 -23.00
N ASP A 422 -5.47 10.38 -23.00
CA ASP A 422 -5.93 9.72 -24.24
C ASP A 422 -7.33 10.18 -24.68
N GLY A 423 -8.02 10.95 -23.83
CA GLY A 423 -9.37 11.46 -24.08
C GLY A 423 -10.47 10.42 -23.86
N PRO A 424 -11.67 10.64 -24.44
CA PRO A 424 -12.82 9.76 -24.26
C PRO A 424 -12.51 8.30 -24.59
N SER A 425 -12.76 7.41 -23.63
CA SER A 425 -12.51 5.97 -23.77
C SER A 425 -13.79 5.14 -23.57
N VAL A 426 -13.76 3.89 -24.04
CA VAL A 426 -14.78 2.86 -23.75
C VAL A 426 -14.25 1.83 -22.76
N ARG A 427 -13.21 2.19 -22.01
CA ARG A 427 -12.57 1.31 -21.03
C ARG A 427 -13.57 0.92 -19.95
N PRO A 428 -13.58 -0.34 -19.50
CA PRO A 428 -14.49 -0.80 -18.45
C PRO A 428 -14.30 -0.06 -17.11
N THR A 429 -13.15 0.59 -16.91
CA THR A 429 -12.82 1.36 -15.71
C THR A 429 -12.97 2.87 -15.90
N GLU A 430 -13.35 3.35 -17.08
CA GLU A 430 -13.67 4.77 -17.29
C GLU A 430 -14.74 5.19 -16.29
N HIS A 431 -14.56 6.33 -15.63
CA HIS A 431 -15.52 6.80 -14.62
C HIS A 431 -16.79 7.33 -15.28
N ASP A 432 -17.90 7.38 -14.54
CA ASP A 432 -19.14 8.02 -14.98
C ASP A 432 -19.17 9.50 -14.56
N GLY A 433 -20.10 10.27 -15.12
CA GLY A 433 -20.26 11.69 -14.81
C GLY A 433 -19.39 12.63 -15.66
N PRO A 434 -19.34 13.93 -15.30
CA PRO A 434 -18.63 14.96 -16.09
C PRO A 434 -17.16 14.64 -16.29
N LYS A 435 -16.66 14.88 -17.50
CA LYS A 435 -15.28 14.58 -17.91
C LYS A 435 -14.41 15.82 -18.10
N ASP A 436 -15.02 16.99 -18.14
CA ASP A 436 -14.36 18.26 -18.36
C ASP A 436 -14.28 19.06 -17.06
N GLU A 437 -13.16 19.74 -16.85
CA GLU A 437 -12.97 20.65 -15.72
C GLU A 437 -13.96 21.82 -15.79
N PRO A 438 -14.81 22.04 -14.76
CA PRO A 438 -15.70 23.18 -14.72
C PRO A 438 -14.94 24.51 -14.74
N SER A 439 -15.41 25.49 -15.50
CA SER A 439 -14.74 26.79 -15.64
C SER A 439 -14.57 27.57 -14.33
N ASP A 440 -15.39 27.28 -13.32
CA ASP A 440 -15.36 27.92 -12.00
C ASP A 440 -14.70 27.06 -10.92
N TRP A 441 -14.06 25.95 -11.30
CA TRP A 441 -13.43 24.99 -10.37
C TRP A 441 -12.51 25.66 -9.36
N TRP A 442 -11.50 26.39 -9.85
CA TRP A 442 -10.53 27.08 -9.00
C TRP A 442 -11.15 28.17 -8.13
N GLN A 443 -12.21 28.82 -8.62
CA GLN A 443 -12.92 29.85 -7.85
C GLN A 443 -13.60 29.22 -6.63
N ARG A 444 -14.26 28.07 -6.82
CA ARG A 444 -14.87 27.29 -5.74
C ARG A 444 -13.82 26.76 -4.76
N PHE A 445 -12.71 26.24 -5.27
CA PHE A 445 -11.60 25.76 -4.45
C PHE A 445 -11.05 26.87 -3.54
N TRP A 446 -10.68 28.03 -4.10
CA TRP A 446 -10.13 29.13 -3.32
C TRP A 446 -11.14 29.77 -2.36
N GLN A 447 -12.43 29.78 -2.72
CA GLN A 447 -13.48 30.19 -1.80
C GLN A 447 -13.55 29.26 -0.59
N HIS A 448 -13.53 27.94 -0.82
CA HIS A 448 -13.52 26.96 0.25
C HIS A 448 -12.29 27.10 1.18
N GLN A 449 -11.10 27.33 0.60
CA GLN A 449 -9.87 27.58 1.37
C GLN A 449 -10.00 28.78 2.31
N ARG A 450 -10.60 29.88 1.83
CA ARG A 450 -10.85 31.06 2.67
C ARG A 450 -11.86 30.78 3.78
N ASP A 451 -12.97 30.14 3.44
CA ASP A 451 -14.02 29.81 4.41
C ASP A 451 -13.52 28.87 5.53
N TRP A 452 -12.48 28.07 5.26
CA TRP A 452 -11.82 27.24 6.27
C TRP A 452 -10.87 28.06 7.15
N LEU A 453 -10.03 28.91 6.55
CA LEU A 453 -9.11 29.79 7.31
C LEU A 453 -9.86 30.72 8.26
N ASP A 454 -11.05 31.19 7.87
CA ASP A 454 -11.90 32.05 8.69
C ASP A 454 -12.62 31.31 9.84
N ARG A 455 -12.56 29.96 9.87
CA ARG A 455 -13.14 29.12 10.94
C ARG A 455 -12.13 28.69 12.00
N GLY A 456 -10.84 28.94 11.79
CA GLY A 456 -9.76 28.77 12.79
C GLY A 456 -9.47 30.07 13.51
#